data_AF-A0A1I2HRL0-F1
#
_entry.id   AF-A0A1I2HRL0-F1
#
_cell.length_a   1.000
_cell.length_b   1.000
_cell.length_c   1.000
_cell.angle_alpha   90.00
_cell.angle_beta   90.00
_cell.angle_gamma   90.00
#
_symmetry.space_group_name_H-M   'P 1'
#
loop_
_entity.id
_entity.type
_entity.pdbx_description
1 polymer ?
#
loop_
_entity_poly.entity_id
_entity_poly.type
_entity_poly.pdbx_seq_one_letter_code
_entity_poly.pdbx_strand_id
1 'polypeptide(L)'
;MKTIIDLPKDIQKLGKELKEKKNQLLRNVGIVAANHFQANITGGKDIDDNAMVKRNPEFTNRQGRGLLIKSGKLRRSIRVASISADTVTIAAKEPYAQIHNEGGQIDISPKMRRFFFRLRWSFDQRKGYKARRYVCWEKY
;
A
#
# COMPACT_ATOMS: atom_id res chain seq x y z
N MET A 1 -4.68 51.83 -6.90
CA MET A 1 -4.84 50.43 -6.46
C MET A 1 -3.51 50.01 -5.86
N LYS A 2 -3.40 49.84 -4.53
CA LYS A 2 -2.12 49.52 -3.86
C LYS A 2 -1.69 48.10 -4.25
N THR A 3 -0.48 47.94 -4.76
CA THR A 3 0.07 46.62 -5.10
C THR A 3 0.78 46.03 -3.87
N ILE A 4 1.10 44.73 -3.88
CA ILE A 4 1.77 44.04 -2.75
C ILE A 4 3.08 44.74 -2.31
N ILE A 5 3.69 45.51 -3.22
CA ILE A 5 4.92 46.27 -2.98
C ILE A 5 4.68 47.44 -2.01
N ASP A 6 3.45 47.95 -1.92
CA ASP A 6 3.06 49.11 -1.09
C ASP A 6 2.64 48.73 0.35
N LEU A 7 2.73 47.45 0.72
CA LEU A 7 2.40 46.97 2.06
C LEU A 7 3.54 47.24 3.05
N PRO A 8 3.24 47.66 4.30
CA PRO A 8 4.22 47.75 5.37
C PRO A 8 5.06 46.47 5.48
N LYS A 9 6.37 46.62 5.69
CA LYS A 9 7.34 45.50 5.75
C LYS A 9 6.91 44.42 6.74
N ASP A 10 6.27 44.80 7.84
CA ASP A 10 5.79 43.89 8.87
C ASP A 10 4.70 42.95 8.35
N ILE A 11 3.76 43.45 7.53
CA ILE A 11 2.71 42.64 6.92
C ILE A 11 3.31 41.67 5.90
N GLN A 12 4.31 42.11 5.13
CA GLN A 12 5.02 41.22 4.20
C GLN A 12 5.77 40.10 4.94
N LYS A 13 6.41 40.43 6.07
CA LYS A 13 7.09 39.47 6.95
C LYS A 13 6.11 38.45 7.52
N LEU A 14 4.98 38.90 8.06
CA LEU A 14 3.90 38.05 8.56
C LEU A 14 3.36 37.10 7.48
N GLY A 15 3.14 37.59 6.26
CA GLY A 15 2.69 36.76 5.14
C GLY A 15 3.69 35.65 4.78
N LYS A 16 5.00 35.94 4.84
CA LYS A 16 6.05 34.93 4.63
C LYS A 16 6.08 33.90 5.76
N GLU A 17 6.01 34.34 7.01
CA GLU A 17 5.98 33.45 8.18
C GLU A 17 4.78 32.51 8.15
N LEU A 18 3.59 33.03 7.83
CA LEU A 18 2.38 32.21 7.70
C LEU A 18 2.52 31.16 6.60
N LYS A 19 3.08 31.54 5.45
CA LYS A 19 3.35 30.62 4.34
C LYS A 19 4.32 29.52 4.74
N GLU A 20 5.40 29.87 5.45
CA GLU A 20 6.39 28.92 5.96
C GLU A 20 5.73 27.92 6.92
N LYS A 21 4.93 28.42 7.88
CA LYS A 21 4.20 27.60 8.84
C LYS A 21 3.20 26.68 8.16
N LYS A 22 2.46 27.17 7.16
CA LYS A 22 1.56 26.35 6.36
C LYS A 22 2.29 25.20 5.66
N ASN A 23 3.43 25.48 5.03
CA ASN A 23 4.25 24.45 4.38
C ASN A 23 4.76 23.40 5.37
N GLN A 24 5.16 23.82 6.58
CA GLN A 24 5.57 22.90 7.65
C GLN A 24 4.40 22.01 8.10
N LEU A 25 3.21 22.59 8.27
CA LEU A 25 2.00 21.83 8.62
C LEU A 25 1.67 20.78 7.57
N LEU A 26 1.65 21.14 6.28
CA LEU A 26 1.36 20.20 5.20
C LEU A 26 2.37 19.03 5.15
N ARG A 27 3.66 19.31 5.39
CA ARG A 27 4.68 18.25 5.49
C ARG A 27 4.39 17.30 6.65
N ASN A 28 4.06 17.84 7.82
CA ASN A 28 3.76 17.04 9.01
C ASN A 28 2.50 16.19 8.80
N VAL A 29 1.44 16.76 8.22
CA VAL A 29 0.22 16.04 7.86
C VAL A 29 0.54 14.85 6.94
N GLY A 30 1.37 15.06 5.92
CA GLY A 30 1.79 13.99 5.02
C GLY A 30 2.53 12.85 5.73
N ILE A 31 3.41 13.18 6.67
CA ILE A 31 4.14 12.18 7.47
C ILE A 31 3.17 11.39 8.35
N VAL A 32 2.28 12.08 9.06
CA VAL A 32 1.29 11.47 9.95
C VAL A 32 0.36 10.54 9.16
N ALA A 33 -0.16 11.00 8.03
CA ALA A 33 -1.06 10.23 7.20
C ALA A 33 -0.36 9.02 6.56
N ALA A 34 0.88 9.15 6.08
CA ALA A 34 1.64 8.00 5.57
C ALA A 34 1.88 6.94 6.67
N ASN A 35 2.21 7.38 7.89
CA ASN A 35 2.37 6.48 9.04
C ASN A 35 1.06 5.80 9.43
N HIS A 36 -0.07 6.53 9.37
CA HIS A 36 -1.41 6.02 9.63
C HIS A 36 -1.76 4.86 8.68
N PHE A 37 -1.64 5.05 7.36
CA PHE A 37 -1.88 3.97 6.40
C PHE A 37 -0.96 2.75 6.61
N GLN A 38 0.31 2.98 6.94
CA GLN A 38 1.24 1.88 7.24
C GLN A 38 0.85 1.12 8.52
N ALA A 39 0.39 1.83 9.54
CA ALA A 39 -0.09 1.24 10.79
C ALA A 39 -1.38 0.44 10.55
N ASN A 40 -2.32 0.97 9.77
CA ASN A 40 -3.60 0.32 9.51
C ASN A 40 -3.45 -0.98 8.73
N ILE A 41 -2.59 -1.01 7.71
CA ILE A 41 -2.26 -2.27 7.01
C ILE A 41 -1.63 -3.30 7.96
N THR A 42 -0.82 -2.85 8.92
CA THR A 42 -0.20 -3.75 9.90
C THR A 42 -1.21 -4.27 10.91
N GLY A 43 -2.12 -3.41 11.36
CA GLY A 43 -3.17 -3.71 12.32
C GLY A 43 -4.40 -4.41 11.73
N GLY A 44 -4.50 -4.51 10.40
CA GLY A 44 -5.70 -5.03 9.73
C GLY A 44 -6.90 -4.12 9.95
N LYS A 45 -6.70 -2.81 9.78
CA LYS A 45 -7.72 -1.78 9.92
C LYS A 45 -8.05 -1.14 8.57
N ASP A 46 -9.25 -0.59 8.45
CA ASP A 46 -9.66 0.22 7.30
C ASP A 46 -9.09 1.66 7.38
N ILE A 47 -9.56 2.55 6.51
CA ILE A 47 -9.11 3.95 6.47
C ILE A 47 -9.59 4.76 7.69
N ASP A 48 -10.67 4.34 8.34
CA ASP A 48 -11.31 5.03 9.45
C ASP A 48 -10.93 4.39 10.81
N ASP A 49 -9.83 3.62 10.84
CA ASP A 49 -9.30 2.90 12.00
C ASP A 49 -10.18 1.76 12.56
N ASN A 50 -11.26 1.40 11.87
CA ASN A 50 -12.08 0.27 12.26
C ASN A 50 -11.35 -1.04 11.94
N ALA A 51 -11.52 -2.04 12.81
CA ALA A 51 -10.98 -3.36 12.57
C ALA A 51 -11.67 -3.99 11.34
N MET A 52 -10.87 -4.44 10.38
CA MET A 52 -11.40 -5.21 9.25
C MET A 52 -11.90 -6.57 9.73
N VAL A 53 -12.92 -7.10 9.05
CA VAL A 53 -13.47 -8.44 9.34
C VAL A 53 -12.34 -9.47 9.27
N LYS A 54 -12.11 -10.14 10.40
CA LYS A 54 -11.09 -11.19 10.49
C LYS A 54 -11.54 -12.40 9.67
N ARG A 55 -10.65 -12.88 8.79
CA ARG A 55 -10.88 -14.13 8.05
C ARG A 55 -10.95 -15.33 9.01
N ASN A 56 -11.64 -16.39 8.60
CA ASN A 56 -11.83 -17.60 9.41
C ASN A 56 -10.46 -18.08 9.97
N PRO A 57 -10.33 -18.17 11.31
CA PRO A 57 -9.09 -18.54 11.98
C PRO A 57 -8.56 -19.93 11.59
N GLU A 58 -9.40 -20.85 11.11
CA GLU A 58 -8.98 -22.18 10.63
C GLU A 58 -7.99 -22.12 9.47
N PHE A 59 -8.05 -21.05 8.67
CA PHE A 59 -7.13 -20.83 7.53
C PHE A 59 -5.99 -19.86 7.88
N THR A 60 -5.89 -19.39 9.13
CA THR A 60 -4.81 -18.52 9.55
C THR A 60 -3.56 -19.32 9.90
N ASN A 61 -2.45 -19.01 9.24
CA ASN A 61 -1.18 -19.67 9.51
C ASN A 61 -0.74 -19.33 10.95
N ARG A 62 -0.36 -20.34 11.73
CA ARG A 62 -0.10 -20.30 13.19
C ARG A 62 1.04 -19.38 13.66
N GLN A 63 1.57 -18.51 12.79
CA GLN A 63 2.79 -17.74 13.04
C GLN A 63 2.54 -16.25 13.33
N GLY A 64 1.30 -15.84 13.64
CA GLY A 64 0.98 -14.46 14.01
C GLY A 64 1.19 -13.40 12.90
N ARG A 65 1.69 -13.80 11.72
CA ARG A 65 1.82 -12.96 10.54
C ARG A 65 0.51 -12.96 9.75
N GLY A 66 0.08 -11.77 9.33
CA GLY A 66 -1.04 -11.64 8.40
C GLY A 66 -0.83 -12.51 7.15
N LEU A 67 -1.84 -13.31 6.80
CA LEU A 67 -1.84 -14.12 5.59
C LEU A 67 -1.48 -13.24 4.38
N LEU A 68 -0.61 -13.74 3.50
CA LEU A 68 -0.12 -13.06 2.28
C LEU A 68 0.90 -11.91 2.51
N ILE A 69 1.32 -11.64 3.74
CA ILE A 69 2.41 -10.69 4.01
C ILE A 69 3.75 -11.45 4.06
N LYS A 70 4.46 -11.51 2.93
CA LYS A 70 5.81 -12.10 2.85
C LYS A 70 6.89 -11.09 3.30
N SER A 71 7.07 -10.04 2.52
CA SER A 71 8.12 -9.03 2.76
C SER A 71 7.55 -7.71 3.26
N GLY A 72 6.27 -7.40 3.06
CA GLY A 72 5.68 -6.10 3.39
C GLY A 72 6.15 -4.94 2.49
N LYS A 73 6.66 -5.24 1.28
CA LYS A 73 7.20 -4.24 0.34
C LYS A 73 6.19 -3.14 -0.02
N LEU A 74 4.96 -3.53 -0.37
CA LEU A 74 3.86 -2.59 -0.66
C LEU A 74 3.64 -1.59 0.47
N ARG A 75 3.48 -2.08 1.70
CA ARG A 75 3.31 -1.24 2.89
C ARG A 75 4.45 -0.22 3.05
N ARG A 76 5.70 -0.67 2.95
CA ARG A 76 6.88 0.22 3.05
C ARG A 76 7.01 1.22 1.91
N SER A 77 6.33 0.98 0.78
CA SER A 77 6.34 1.87 -0.38
C SER A 77 5.37 3.04 -0.26
N ILE A 78 4.45 3.01 0.72
CA ILE A 78 3.48 4.08 0.98
C ILE A 78 4.22 5.27 1.57
N ARG A 79 4.24 6.38 0.81
CA ARG A 79 4.94 7.62 1.17
C ARG A 79 4.18 8.82 0.62
N VAL A 80 4.54 10.01 1.10
CA VAL A 80 4.10 11.26 0.50
C VAL A 80 4.62 11.32 -0.94
N ALA A 81 3.72 11.42 -1.90
CA ALA A 81 4.02 11.49 -3.33
C ALA A 81 4.22 12.94 -3.78
N SER A 82 3.32 13.82 -3.35
CA SER A 82 3.37 15.25 -3.64
C SER A 82 2.69 16.07 -2.55
N ILE A 83 3.14 17.32 -2.41
CA ILE A 83 2.52 18.33 -1.56
C ILE A 83 2.24 19.53 -2.45
N SER A 84 0.96 19.87 -2.60
CA SER A 84 0.49 21.05 -3.33
C SER A 84 0.22 22.20 -2.34
N ALA A 85 -0.32 23.32 -2.83
CA ALA A 85 -0.62 24.47 -1.99
C ALA A 85 -1.58 24.15 -0.82
N ASP A 86 -2.53 23.25 -1.03
CA ASP A 86 -3.58 22.93 -0.06
C ASP A 86 -3.82 21.42 0.14
N THR A 87 -3.14 20.58 -0.63
CA THR A 87 -3.38 19.13 -0.64
C THR A 87 -2.10 18.35 -0.48
N VAL A 88 -2.21 17.17 0.14
CA VAL A 88 -1.12 16.22 0.29
C VAL A 88 -1.56 14.91 -0.34
N THR A 89 -0.78 14.40 -1.28
CA THR A 89 -1.05 13.14 -1.96
C THR A 89 -0.12 12.07 -1.41
N ILE A 90 -0.68 10.92 -1.02
CA ILE A 90 0.03 9.76 -0.51
C ILE A 90 -0.18 8.62 -1.49
N ALA A 91 0.90 7.94 -1.87
CA ALA A 91 0.84 6.87 -2.84
C ALA A 91 1.78 5.73 -2.50
N ALA A 92 1.47 4.54 -3.03
CA ALA A 92 2.36 3.40 -3.06
C ALA A 92 3.14 3.38 -4.39
N LYS A 93 4.44 3.10 -4.34
CA LYS A 93 5.32 3.09 -5.53
C LYS A 93 5.35 1.75 -6.29
N GLU A 94 4.81 0.69 -5.70
CA GLU A 94 4.90 -0.64 -6.30
C GLU A 94 3.98 -0.78 -7.53
N PRO A 95 4.45 -1.39 -8.64
CA PRO A 95 3.70 -1.44 -9.89
C PRO A 95 2.39 -2.23 -9.80
N TYR A 96 2.29 -3.17 -8.85
CA TYR A 96 1.09 -3.94 -8.58
C TYR A 96 0.14 -3.27 -7.58
N ALA A 97 0.51 -2.10 -7.02
CA ALA A 97 -0.31 -1.42 -6.03
C ALA A 97 -1.66 -0.99 -6.59
N GLN A 98 -1.68 -0.53 -7.84
CA GLN A 98 -2.91 -0.09 -8.51
C GLN A 98 -3.91 -1.24 -8.62
N ILE A 99 -3.50 -2.38 -9.19
CA ILE A 99 -4.37 -3.56 -9.34
C ILE A 99 -4.85 -4.08 -7.98
N HIS A 100 -4.06 -3.92 -6.91
CA HIS A 100 -4.49 -4.29 -5.56
C HIS A 100 -5.58 -3.37 -4.98
N ASN A 101 -5.59 -2.10 -5.35
CA ASN A 101 -6.53 -1.10 -4.80
C ASN A 101 -7.80 -0.98 -5.65
N GLU A 102 -7.64 -0.90 -6.96
CA GLU A 102 -8.72 -0.67 -7.93
C GLU A 102 -9.31 -1.99 -8.45
N GLY A 103 -8.63 -3.11 -8.17
CA GLY A 103 -8.86 -4.36 -8.88
C GLY A 103 -8.28 -4.29 -10.30
N GLY A 104 -8.60 -5.28 -11.12
CA GLY A 104 -8.16 -5.35 -12.51
C GLY A 104 -8.04 -6.79 -13.00
N GLN A 105 -7.90 -6.92 -14.32
CA GLN A 105 -7.67 -8.20 -14.97
C GLN A 105 -6.18 -8.38 -15.25
N ILE A 106 -5.65 -9.56 -14.94
CA ILE A 106 -4.28 -9.94 -15.28
C ILE A 106 -4.37 -11.07 -16.31
N ASP A 107 -3.83 -10.83 -17.50
CA ASP A 107 -3.80 -11.85 -18.54
C ASP A 107 -2.82 -12.97 -18.19
N ILE A 108 -3.35 -14.18 -18.03
CA ILE A 108 -2.58 -15.33 -17.57
C ILE A 108 -1.93 -16.03 -18.76
N SER A 109 -0.64 -15.81 -18.94
CA SER A 109 0.15 -16.53 -19.95
C SER A 109 0.26 -18.04 -19.65
N PRO A 110 0.46 -18.89 -20.68
CA PRO A 110 0.72 -20.33 -20.47
C PRO A 110 1.91 -20.60 -19.54
N LYS A 111 2.97 -19.77 -19.64
CA LYS A 111 4.16 -19.86 -18.77
C LYS A 111 3.81 -19.62 -17.30
N MET A 112 2.94 -18.66 -17.01
CA MET A 112 2.48 -18.38 -15.65
C MET A 112 1.69 -19.56 -15.07
N ARG A 113 0.82 -20.20 -15.86
CA ARG A 113 0.08 -21.41 -15.44
C ARG A 113 1.03 -22.55 -15.09
N ARG A 114 1.96 -22.87 -15.99
CA ARG A 114 2.97 -23.92 -15.75
C ARG A 114 3.78 -23.65 -14.49
N PHE A 115 4.20 -22.40 -14.28
CA PHE A 115 4.93 -22.00 -13.08
C PHE A 115 4.11 -22.20 -11.80
N PHE A 116 2.85 -21.77 -11.80
CA PHE A 116 1.94 -21.96 -10.67
C PHE A 116 1.80 -23.43 -10.28
N PHE A 117 1.52 -24.31 -11.26
CA PHE A 117 1.34 -25.73 -10.97
C PHE A 117 2.64 -26.40 -10.50
N ARG A 118 3.80 -25.97 -11.00
CA ARG A 118 5.12 -26.46 -10.51
C ARG A 118 5.34 -26.10 -9.05
N LEU A 119 4.99 -24.88 -8.64
CA LEU A 119 5.06 -24.46 -7.24
C LEU A 119 4.10 -25.26 -6.36
N ARG A 120 2.87 -25.51 -6.83
CA ARG A 120 1.89 -26.29 -6.08
C ARG A 120 2.38 -27.72 -5.82
N TRP A 121 2.90 -28.39 -6.84
CA TRP A 121 3.48 -29.71 -6.67
C TRP A 121 4.66 -29.76 -5.72
N SER A 122 5.55 -28.76 -5.82
CA SER A 122 6.70 -28.67 -4.91
C SER A 122 6.24 -28.49 -3.45
N PHE A 123 5.12 -27.81 -3.23
CA PHE A 123 4.51 -27.66 -1.90
C PHE A 123 3.91 -28.97 -1.39
N ASP A 124 3.15 -29.70 -2.22
CA ASP A 124 2.51 -30.96 -1.84
C ASP A 124 3.55 -32.03 -1.44
N GLN A 125 4.66 -32.12 -2.18
CA GLN A 125 5.78 -33.01 -1.85
C GLN A 125 6.37 -32.71 -0.46
N ARG A 126 6.62 -31.43 -0.14
CA ARG A 126 7.17 -31.03 1.17
C ARG A 126 6.26 -31.38 2.35
N LYS A 127 4.96 -31.45 2.12
CA LYS A 127 3.96 -31.80 3.13
C LYS A 127 3.68 -33.30 3.20
N GLY A 128 4.35 -34.12 2.37
CA GLY A 128 4.15 -35.57 2.35
C GLY A 128 2.77 -36.00 1.82
N TYR A 129 2.03 -35.08 1.18
CA TYR A 129 0.78 -35.47 0.53
C TYR A 129 1.13 -36.35 -0.67
N LYS A 130 0.55 -37.57 -0.73
CA LYS A 130 0.64 -38.40 -1.93
C LYS A 130 0.16 -37.56 -3.10
N ALA A 131 0.99 -37.39 -4.12
CA ALA A 131 0.62 -36.72 -5.34
C ALA A 131 -0.57 -37.47 -5.94
N ARG A 132 -1.80 -37.10 -5.57
CA ARG A 132 -2.96 -37.44 -6.38
C ARG A 132 -2.61 -36.84 -7.73
N ARG A 133 -2.61 -37.69 -8.76
CA ARG A 133 -2.23 -37.34 -10.13
C ARG A 133 -3.20 -36.25 -10.61
N TYR A 134 -2.95 -35.00 -10.22
CA TYR A 134 -3.78 -33.87 -10.59
C TYR A 134 -3.58 -33.72 -12.09
N VAL A 135 -4.63 -34.15 -12.78
CA VAL A 135 -4.92 -34.07 -14.19
C VAL A 135 -3.99 -33.13 -14.96
N CYS A 136 -3.22 -33.78 -15.84
CA CYS A 136 -2.82 -33.31 -17.16
C CYS A 136 -1.91 -32.08 -17.23
N TRP A 137 -0.61 -32.37 -17.34
CA TRP A 137 0.43 -31.46 -17.82
C TRP A 137 0.55 -31.48 -19.35
N GLU A 138 -0.28 -32.29 -20.01
CA GLU A 138 -0.23 -32.52 -21.47
C GLU A 138 -1.19 -31.63 -22.26
N LYS A 139 -2.00 -30.78 -21.61
CA LYS A 139 -2.98 -29.92 -22.30
C LYS A 139 -2.72 -28.41 -22.24
N TYR A 140 -1.59 -27.92 -21.68
CA TYR A 140 -1.32 -26.47 -21.51
C TYR A 140 0.13 -26.00 -21.74
#